data_AF-A0A5N7MS00-F1
#
_entry.id   AF-A0A5N7MS00-F1
#
_cell.length_a   1.000
_cell.length_b   1.000
_cell.length_c   1.000
_cell.angle_alpha   90.00
_cell.angle_beta   90.00
_cell.angle_gamma   90.00
#
_symmetry.space_group_name_H-M   'P 1'
#
loop_
_entity.id
_entity.type
_entity.pdbx_description
1 polymer ?
#
loop_
_entity_poly.entity_id
_entity_poly.type
_entity_poly.pdbx_seq_one_letter_code
_entity_poly.pdbx_strand_id
1 'polypeptide(L)'
;MAGFRDIAVCLAISLVLPMSAIAQALPKVGTCPSGYHTSGSACIPNSRGEAARPALPKVGSCPSGYHTSGDYCLGYEGAQHAFPKTGACPSGYHTSGAYCLSYR
;
A
#
# COMPACT_ATOMS: atom_id res chain seq x y z
N MET A 1 -37.71 47.68 -2.89
CA MET A 1 -37.77 47.29 -4.32
C MET A 1 -37.02 45.99 -4.49
N ALA A 2 -37.73 44.94 -4.96
CA ALA A 2 -37.30 43.71 -5.67
C ALA A 2 -35.97 43.02 -5.29
N GLY A 3 -35.87 41.71 -5.10
CA GLY A 3 -36.80 40.63 -5.39
C GLY A 3 -36.08 39.28 -5.26
N PHE A 4 -36.86 38.27 -4.91
CA PHE A 4 -36.54 36.84 -4.89
C PHE A 4 -35.82 36.35 -6.16
N ARG A 5 -34.82 35.46 -5.98
CA ARG A 5 -34.64 34.27 -6.83
C ARG A 5 -33.60 33.33 -6.24
N ASP A 6 -34.14 32.27 -5.65
CA ASP A 6 -33.58 30.94 -5.57
C ASP A 6 -32.71 30.61 -6.80
N ILE A 7 -31.41 30.43 -6.58
CA ILE A 7 -30.62 29.52 -7.40
C ILE A 7 -29.78 28.70 -6.42
N ALA A 8 -30.36 27.58 -6.00
CA ALA A 8 -29.61 26.47 -5.44
C ALA A 8 -28.65 25.93 -6.51
N VAL A 9 -27.55 26.65 -6.75
CA VAL A 9 -26.39 26.07 -7.41
C VAL A 9 -25.75 25.18 -6.36
N CYS A 10 -26.16 23.91 -6.34
CA CYS A 10 -25.36 22.85 -5.74
C CYS A 10 -24.00 22.86 -6.46
N LEU A 11 -23.06 23.67 -5.95
CA LEU A 11 -21.65 23.57 -6.28
C LEU A 11 -21.23 22.15 -5.86
N ALA A 12 -21.35 21.22 -6.79
CA ALA A 12 -20.78 19.89 -6.68
C ALA A 12 -19.26 20.06 -6.70
N ILE A 13 -18.71 20.31 -5.51
CA ILE A 13 -17.28 20.24 -5.22
C ILE A 13 -16.88 18.81 -5.53
N SER A 14 -16.46 18.57 -6.77
CA SER A 14 -15.86 17.32 -7.20
C SER A 14 -14.45 17.30 -6.61
N LEU A 15 -14.38 16.97 -5.32
CA LEU A 15 -13.13 16.76 -4.60
C LEU A 15 -12.51 15.47 -5.15
N VAL A 16 -11.76 15.60 -6.25
CA VAL A 16 -10.88 14.55 -6.75
C VAL A 16 -9.76 14.36 -5.73
N LEU A 17 -9.97 13.45 -4.77
CA LEU A 17 -8.92 12.99 -3.89
C LEU A 17 -7.86 12.28 -4.76
N PRO A 18 -6.61 12.77 -4.82
CA PRO A 18 -5.54 11.99 -5.42
C PRO A 18 -5.35 10.75 -4.55
N MET A 19 -5.70 9.58 -5.11
CA MET A 19 -5.47 8.27 -4.50
C MET A 19 -3.97 7.96 -4.58
N SER A 20 -3.17 8.72 -3.81
CA SER A 20 -1.74 8.47 -3.68
C SER A 20 -1.56 7.10 -3.06
N ALA A 21 -0.86 6.20 -3.75
CA ALA A 21 -0.52 4.87 -3.28
C ALA A 21 0.37 4.97 -2.03
N ILE A 22 -0.24 5.05 -0.87
CA ILE A 22 0.44 5.07 0.43
C ILE A 22 0.94 3.66 0.69
N ALA A 23 2.26 3.50 0.74
CA ALA A 23 2.88 2.29 1.24
C ALA A 23 2.27 1.95 2.61
N GLN A 24 1.71 0.74 2.72
CA GLN A 24 0.85 0.34 3.83
C GLN A 24 1.70 0.08 5.08
N ALA A 25 1.18 0.44 6.26
CA ALA A 25 1.82 0.11 7.53
C ALA A 25 1.82 -1.42 7.72
N LEU A 26 2.99 -1.98 8.03
CA LEU A 26 3.18 -3.41 8.14
C LEU A 26 3.18 -3.83 9.60
N PRO A 27 2.58 -4.98 9.96
CA PRO A 27 2.71 -5.51 11.31
C PRO A 27 4.17 -5.86 11.60
N LYS A 28 4.67 -5.45 12.76
CA LYS A 28 6.03 -5.72 13.19
C LYS A 28 6.14 -7.17 13.65
N VAL A 29 6.57 -8.06 12.76
CA VAL A 29 6.88 -9.47 13.07
C VAL A 29 8.31 -9.62 13.60
N GLY A 30 9.22 -8.74 13.16
CA GLY A 30 10.64 -8.70 13.57
C GLY A 30 11.25 -7.31 13.39
N THR A 31 12.52 -7.23 13.00
CA THR A 31 13.19 -5.95 12.73
C THR A 31 12.67 -5.32 11.43
N CYS A 32 12.16 -4.08 11.51
CA CYS A 32 11.64 -3.39 10.33
C CYS A 32 12.70 -3.27 9.23
N PRO A 33 12.31 -3.48 7.96
CA PRO A 33 13.26 -3.47 6.86
C PRO A 33 13.75 -2.05 6.53
N SER A 34 14.83 -1.97 5.74
CA SER A 34 15.41 -0.69 5.30
C SER A 34 14.38 0.19 4.60
N GLY A 35 14.28 1.45 5.01
CA GLY A 35 13.26 2.39 4.52
C GLY A 35 11.97 2.41 5.36
N TYR A 36 11.86 1.57 6.38
CA TYR A 36 10.78 1.58 7.36
C TYR A 36 11.31 1.93 8.74
N HIS A 37 10.56 2.72 9.50
CA HIS A 37 10.81 2.94 10.91
C HIS A 37 9.82 2.14 11.76
N THR A 38 10.27 1.71 12.92
CA THR A 38 9.37 1.09 13.90
C THR A 38 8.53 2.18 14.55
N SER A 39 7.21 2.06 14.49
CA SER A 39 6.28 2.87 15.27
C SER A 39 5.36 1.93 16.05
N GLY A 40 5.68 1.73 17.34
CA GLY A 40 5.00 0.76 18.19
C GLY A 40 5.14 -0.68 17.67
N SER A 41 3.99 -1.31 17.38
CA SER A 41 3.88 -2.68 16.86
C SER A 41 3.78 -2.74 15.33
N ALA A 42 4.05 -1.63 14.64
CA ALA A 42 4.03 -1.56 13.18
C ALA A 42 5.33 -0.98 12.61
N CYS A 43 5.68 -1.42 11.41
CA CYS A 43 6.71 -0.82 10.59
C CYS A 43 6.05 0.14 9.62
N ILE A 44 6.38 1.43 9.76
CA ILE A 44 5.83 2.50 8.94
C ILE A 44 6.89 2.92 7.92
N PRO A 45 6.54 3.07 6.64
CA PRO A 45 7.47 3.56 5.63
C PRO A 45 7.94 4.98 5.93
N ASN A 46 9.22 5.26 5.76
CA ASN A 46 9.77 6.61 5.83
C ASN A 46 9.37 7.36 4.55
N SER A 47 8.22 8.03 4.55
CA SER A 47 7.63 8.75 3.41
C SER A 47 8.39 10.02 2.96
N ARG A 48 9.72 10.07 3.06
CA ARG A 48 10.53 11.22 2.62
C ARG A 48 11.17 10.94 1.26
N GLY A 49 10.49 11.36 0.19
CA GLY A 49 11.07 11.58 -1.13
C GLY A 49 11.20 10.35 -2.03
N GLU A 50 11.64 9.22 -1.50
CA GLU A 50 11.79 7.98 -2.26
C GLU A 50 10.57 7.10 -2.01
N ALA A 51 9.89 6.63 -3.06
CA ALA A 51 8.78 5.70 -2.93
C ALA A 51 9.23 4.51 -2.07
N ALA A 52 8.80 4.47 -0.81
CA ALA A 52 9.22 3.43 0.11
C ALA A 52 8.90 2.08 -0.51
N ARG A 53 9.93 1.27 -0.74
CA ARG A 53 9.80 0.00 -1.44
C ARG A 53 8.74 -0.83 -0.73
N PRO A 54 7.82 -1.49 -1.45
CA PRO A 54 6.81 -2.29 -0.79
C PRO A 54 7.52 -3.39 -0.01
N ALA A 55 7.12 -3.58 1.24
CA ALA A 55 7.67 -4.60 2.10
C ALA A 55 6.52 -5.43 2.64
N LEU A 56 6.79 -6.70 2.96
CA LEU A 56 5.78 -7.63 3.47
C LEU A 56 6.34 -8.50 4.57
N PRO A 57 5.51 -8.93 5.55
CA PRO A 57 5.92 -9.97 6.48
C PRO A 57 6.14 -11.29 5.71
N LYS A 58 7.23 -11.99 6.06
CA LYS A 58 7.59 -13.26 5.43
C LYS A 58 6.76 -14.41 6.02
N VAL A 59 5.69 -14.81 5.33
CA VAL A 59 4.86 -15.98 5.69
C VAL A 59 5.34 -17.26 5.01
N GLY A 60 6.26 -17.16 4.04
CA GLY A 60 6.80 -18.28 3.26
C GLY A 60 7.86 -17.81 2.26
N SER A 61 7.86 -18.37 1.05
CA SER A 61 8.71 -17.90 -0.04
C SER A 61 8.24 -16.55 -0.57
N CYS A 62 9.15 -15.58 -0.66
CA CYS A 62 8.83 -14.24 -1.16
C CYS A 62 8.27 -14.29 -2.59
N PRO A 63 7.31 -13.40 -2.92
CA PRO A 63 6.72 -13.34 -4.25
C PRO A 63 7.71 -12.87 -5.32
N SER A 64 7.36 -13.05 -6.60
CA SER A 64 8.16 -12.54 -7.71
C SER A 64 8.35 -11.03 -7.62
N GLY A 65 9.58 -10.55 -7.81
CA GLY A 65 9.90 -9.12 -7.66
C GLY A 65 10.17 -8.69 -6.21
N TYR A 66 10.26 -9.65 -5.28
CA TYR A 66 10.65 -9.42 -3.90
C TYR A 66 11.83 -10.32 -3.53
N HIS A 67 12.70 -9.81 -2.66
CA HIS A 67 13.80 -10.59 -2.06
C HIS A 67 13.61 -10.73 -0.56
N THR A 68 14.16 -11.79 0.02
CA THR A 68 14.12 -12.01 1.47
C THR A 68 15.10 -11.08 2.18
N SER A 69 14.60 -10.31 3.14
CA SER A 69 15.38 -9.43 4.01
C SER A 69 14.97 -9.66 5.46
N GLY A 70 15.58 -10.66 6.09
CA GLY A 70 15.21 -11.10 7.44
C GLY A 70 13.82 -11.72 7.49
N ASP A 71 12.97 -11.21 8.39
CA ASP A 71 11.56 -11.62 8.56
C ASP A 71 10.59 -10.95 7.57
N TYR A 72 11.11 -10.20 6.61
CA TYR A 72 10.32 -9.49 5.62
C TYR A 72 10.78 -9.77 4.20
N CYS A 73 9.85 -9.63 3.25
CA CYS A 73 10.12 -9.63 1.82
C CYS A 73 10.16 -8.18 1.33
N LEU A 74 11.31 -7.72 0.84
CA LEU A 74 11.51 -6.39 0.29
C LEU A 74 11.34 -6.40 -1.22
N GLY A 75 10.49 -5.54 -1.74
CA GLY A 75 10.30 -5.35 -3.17
C GLY A 75 11.50 -4.63 -3.79
N TYR A 76 11.80 -4.98 -5.04
CA TYR A 76 12.68 -4.14 -5.86
C TYR A 76 12.04 -2.77 -6.16
N GLU A 77 12.82 -1.89 -6.76
CA GLU A 77 12.32 -0.61 -7.24
C GLU A 77 11.21 -0.82 -8.29
N GLY A 78 10.04 -0.22 -8.10
CA GLY A 78 8.88 -0.46 -8.96
C GLY A 78 8.26 -1.86 -8.82
N ALA A 79 8.52 -2.58 -7.73
CA ALA A 79 7.83 -3.83 -7.42
C ALA A 79 6.31 -3.60 -7.31
N GLN A 80 5.54 -4.55 -7.84
CA GLN A 80 4.09 -4.54 -7.80
C GLN A 80 3.60 -4.66 -6.36
N HIS A 81 2.44 -4.09 -6.07
CA HIS A 81 1.84 -4.24 -4.75
C HIS A 81 1.53 -5.71 -4.47
N ALA A 82 1.97 -6.18 -3.30
CA ALA A 82 1.67 -7.52 -2.84
C ALA A 82 1.18 -7.49 -1.40
N PHE A 83 0.45 -8.52 -0.99
CA PHE A 83 0.06 -8.76 0.40
C PHE A 83 -0.02 -10.27 0.70
N PRO A 84 0.18 -10.68 1.97
CA PRO A 84 0.04 -12.08 2.35
C PRO A 84 -1.39 -12.58 2.09
N LYS A 85 -1.49 -13.77 1.49
CA LYS A 85 -2.76 -14.38 1.10
C LYS A 85 -3.45 -14.96 2.34
N THR A 86 -4.60 -14.43 2.70
CA THR A 86 -5.51 -14.97 3.74
C THR A 86 -6.68 -15.78 3.18
N GLY A 87 -6.81 -15.86 1.84
CA GLY A 87 -7.94 -16.52 1.17
C GLY A 87 -7.76 -16.50 -0.35
N ALA A 88 -8.83 -16.34 -1.13
CA ALA A 88 -8.69 -16.07 -2.57
C ALA A 88 -8.13 -14.67 -2.81
N CYS A 89 -7.28 -14.51 -3.85
CA CYS A 89 -6.81 -13.18 -4.23
C CYS A 89 -7.96 -12.41 -4.90
N PRO A 90 -8.16 -11.12 -4.56
CA PRO A 90 -9.20 -10.29 -5.15
C PRO A 90 -8.91 -10.00 -6.64
N SER A 91 -9.94 -9.53 -7.35
CA SER A 91 -9.82 -9.11 -8.75
C SER A 91 -8.73 -8.04 -8.91
N GLY A 92 -7.86 -8.20 -9.92
CA GLY A 92 -6.68 -7.35 -10.10
C GLY A 92 -5.42 -7.87 -9.40
N TYR A 93 -5.50 -9.00 -8.70
CA TYR A 93 -4.36 -9.70 -8.11
C TYR A 93 -4.32 -11.17 -8.55
N HIS A 94 -3.10 -11.72 -8.66
CA HIS A 94 -2.86 -13.13 -8.90
C HIS A 94 -2.12 -13.78 -7.73
N THR A 95 -2.30 -15.09 -7.58
CA THR A 95 -1.57 -15.84 -6.56
C THR A 95 -0.11 -16.00 -6.99
N SER A 96 0.81 -15.70 -6.09
CA SER A 96 2.24 -15.98 -6.22
C SER A 96 2.75 -16.56 -4.90
N GLY A 97 2.81 -17.89 -4.82
CA GLY A 97 3.10 -18.60 -3.59
C GLY A 97 2.08 -18.29 -2.49
N ALA A 98 2.58 -17.79 -1.35
CA ALA A 98 1.77 -17.42 -0.18
C ALA A 98 1.25 -15.96 -0.23
N TYR A 99 1.37 -15.28 -1.36
CA TYR A 99 1.03 -13.86 -1.51
C TYR A 99 0.12 -13.63 -2.72
N CYS A 100 -0.59 -12.51 -2.68
CA CYS A 100 -1.34 -11.97 -3.80
C CYS A 100 -0.56 -10.79 -4.39
N LEU A 101 -0.21 -10.87 -5.67
CA LEU A 101 0.56 -9.86 -6.43
C LEU A 101 -0.38 -9.15 -7.41
N SER A 102 -0.29 -7.81 -7.52
CA SER A 102 -1.10 -7.06 -8.48
C SER A 102 -0.63 -7.31 -9.92
N TYR A 103 -1.52 -7.16 -10.92
CA TYR A 103 -1.18 -7.40 -12.35
C TYR A 103 -0.34 -6.28 -13.02
N ARG A 104 -0.01 -5.19 -12.31
CA ARG A 104 0.46 -3.87 -12.79
C ARG A 104 -0.66 -2.88 -13.05
#